data_AF-A0A0N8PML0-F1
#
_entry.id   AF-A0A0N8PML0-F1
#
_cell.length_a   1.000
_cell.length_b   1.000
_cell.length_c   1.000
_cell.angle_alpha   90.00
_cell.angle_beta   90.00
_cell.angle_gamma   90.00
#
_symmetry.space_group_name_H-M   'P 1'
#
loop_
_entity.id
_entity.type
_entity.pdbx_description
1 polymer ?
#
loop_
_entity_poly.entity_id
_entity_poly.type
_entity_poly.pdbx_seq_one_letter_code
_entity_poly.pdbx_strand_id
1 'polypeptide(L)'
;MSKIGVLVATDEFPGCATGLLRQAAANGAEAACFLTDAGVKVLQDPEFRAAAEEAGAGVTVCEHSWERFKLGEPLPGYQYASQYQNALMMGWAEKVLVL
;
A
#
# COMPACT_ATOMS: atom_id res chain seq x y z
N MET A 1 -14.90 -3.86 -12.95
CA MET A 1 -13.53 -3.30 -12.84
C MET A 1 -12.65 -4.39 -12.28
N SER A 2 -11.42 -4.54 -12.77
CA SER A 2 -10.49 -5.53 -12.21
C SER A 2 -9.97 -5.05 -10.85
N LYS A 3 -9.75 -5.99 -9.92
CA LYS A 3 -9.29 -5.72 -8.55
C LYS A 3 -7.86 -6.18 -8.37
N ILE A 4 -6.97 -5.27 -8.04
CA ILE A 4 -5.56 -5.58 -7.81
C ILE A 4 -5.14 -5.28 -6.37
N GLY A 5 -4.40 -6.21 -5.78
CA GLY A 5 -3.72 -6.03 -4.51
C GLY A 5 -2.26 -5.68 -4.76
N VAL A 6 -1.73 -4.69 -4.03
CA VAL A 6 -0.31 -4.36 -4.02
C VAL A 6 0.20 -4.56 -2.60
N LEU A 7 0.92 -5.66 -2.38
CA LEU A 7 1.62 -5.91 -1.11
C LEU A 7 3.04 -5.37 -1.22
N VAL A 8 3.41 -4.45 -0.34
CA VAL A 8 4.77 -3.87 -0.28
C VAL A 8 5.41 -4.31 1.02
N ALA A 9 6.36 -5.24 0.94
CA ALA A 9 7.13 -5.76 2.08
C ALA A 9 8.53 -5.12 2.19
N THR A 10 9.03 -4.51 1.11
CA THR A 10 10.36 -3.88 1.06
C THR A 10 10.32 -2.41 0.65
N ASP A 11 11.33 -1.64 1.06
CA ASP A 11 11.59 -0.25 0.63
C ASP A 11 12.60 -0.13 -0.52
N GLU A 12 13.06 -1.26 -1.08
CA GLU A 12 14.08 -1.30 -2.14
C GLU A 12 13.58 -0.80 -3.51
N PHE A 13 12.27 -0.76 -3.73
CA PHE A 13 11.64 -0.40 -5.01
C PHE A 13 10.65 0.78 -4.87
N PRO A 14 11.09 1.95 -4.38
CA PRO A 14 10.18 3.04 -4.01
C PRO A 14 9.32 3.52 -5.19
N GLY A 15 9.87 3.53 -6.40
CA GLY A 15 9.13 3.93 -7.62
C GLY A 15 8.14 2.87 -8.13
N CYS A 16 8.33 1.59 -7.81
CA CYS A 16 7.47 0.52 -8.33
C CYS A 16 6.07 0.60 -7.74
N ALA A 17 5.93 0.79 -6.43
CA ALA A 17 4.63 0.90 -5.78
C ALA A 17 3.83 2.10 -6.34
N THR A 18 4.48 3.27 -6.44
CA THR A 18 3.92 4.48 -7.05
C THR A 18 3.47 4.26 -8.49
N GLY A 19 4.31 3.62 -9.31
CA GLY A 19 3.99 3.31 -10.70
C GLY A 19 2.81 2.35 -10.85
N LEU A 20 2.72 1.32 -10.01
CA LEU A 20 1.61 0.38 -10.01
C LEU A 20 0.27 1.06 -9.68
N LEU A 21 0.25 1.94 -8.67
CA LEU A 21 -0.97 2.67 -8.30
C LEU A 21 -1.43 3.61 -9.42
N ARG A 22 -0.50 4.38 -10.01
CA ARG A 22 -0.81 5.25 -11.17
C ARG A 22 -1.32 4.45 -12.37
N GLN A 23 -0.71 3.30 -12.65
CA GLN A 23 -1.13 2.46 -13.77
C GLN A 23 -2.51 1.82 -13.52
N ALA A 24 -2.83 1.47 -12.27
CA ALA A 24 -4.15 1.00 -11.89
C ALA A 24 -5.21 2.07 -12.13
N ALA A 25 -4.94 3.30 -11.70
CA ALA A 25 -5.80 4.46 -11.93
C ALA A 25 -6.03 4.69 -13.44
N ALA A 26 -4.95 4.73 -14.23
CA ALA A 26 -5.00 4.92 -15.67
C ALA A 26 -5.81 3.84 -16.41
N ASN A 27 -5.85 2.62 -15.87
CA ASN A 27 -6.60 1.50 -16.43
C ASN A 27 -8.02 1.34 -15.85
N GLY A 28 -8.44 2.21 -14.92
CA GLY A 28 -9.72 2.08 -14.22
C GLY A 28 -9.84 0.81 -13.38
N ALA A 29 -8.71 0.30 -12.87
CA ALA A 29 -8.67 -0.83 -11.95
C ALA A 29 -8.86 -0.35 -10.50
N GLU A 30 -9.58 -1.11 -9.71
CA GLU A 30 -9.72 -0.87 -8.27
C GLU A 30 -8.47 -1.43 -7.57
N ALA A 31 -7.77 -0.59 -6.81
CA ALA A 31 -6.52 -0.96 -6.15
C ALA A 31 -6.65 -0.88 -4.62
N ALA A 32 -6.12 -1.91 -3.95
CA ALA A 32 -5.84 -1.88 -2.52
C ALA A 32 -4.35 -2.13 -2.29
N CYS A 33 -3.75 -1.43 -1.34
CA CYS A 33 -2.34 -1.56 -1.01
C CYS A 33 -2.15 -1.89 0.46
N PHE A 34 -1.29 -2.86 0.76
CA PHE A 34 -0.88 -3.21 2.11
C PHE A 34 0.62 -3.02 2.26
N LEU A 35 1.04 -2.18 3.21
CA LEU A 35 2.44 -1.94 3.53
C LEU A 35 2.83 -2.74 4.78
N THR A 36 3.90 -3.52 4.69
CA THR A 36 4.41 -4.33 5.80
C THR A 36 5.93 -4.39 5.78
N ASP A 37 6.53 -4.95 6.82
CA ASP A 37 7.98 -5.01 6.99
C ASP A 37 8.64 -3.66 6.66
N ALA A 38 9.72 -3.63 5.87
CA ALA A 38 10.40 -2.37 5.52
C ALA A 38 9.56 -1.51 4.57
N GLY A 39 8.61 -2.10 3.85
CA GLY A 39 7.70 -1.42 2.92
C GLY A 39 6.84 -0.33 3.57
N VAL A 40 6.61 -0.36 4.88
CA VAL A 40 5.90 0.74 5.59
C VAL A 40 6.59 2.09 5.48
N LYS A 41 7.91 2.11 5.21
CA LYS A 41 8.66 3.35 5.01
C LYS A 41 8.28 4.07 3.71
N VAL A 42 7.75 3.35 2.72
CA VAL A 42 7.30 3.95 1.44
C VAL A 42 6.22 5.01 1.68
N LEU A 43 5.45 4.91 2.76
CA LEU A 43 4.46 5.93 3.12
C LEU A 43 5.06 7.31 3.41
N GLN A 44 6.35 7.39 3.75
CA GLN A 44 7.04 8.66 3.97
C GLN A 44 7.31 9.41 2.66
N ASP A 45 7.27 8.73 1.51
CA ASP A 45 7.44 9.33 0.20
C ASP A 45 6.18 10.13 -0.22
N PRO A 46 6.27 11.45 -0.44
CA PRO A 46 5.15 12.24 -0.93
C PRO A 46 4.63 11.81 -2.30
N GLU A 47 5.49 11.27 -3.19
CA GLU A 47 5.06 10.83 -4.52
C GLU A 47 4.16 9.59 -4.43
N PHE A 48 4.48 8.66 -3.53
CA PHE A 48 3.64 7.51 -3.25
C PHE A 48 2.27 7.95 -2.71
N ARG A 49 2.24 8.89 -1.76
CA ARG A 49 0.99 9.39 -1.18
C ARG A 49 0.11 10.06 -2.23
N ALA A 50 0.69 10.88 -3.10
CA ALA A 50 -0.02 11.49 -4.22
C ALA A 50 -0.59 10.44 -5.18
N ALA A 51 0.20 9.43 -5.56
CA ALA A 51 -0.27 8.35 -6.43
C ALA A 51 -1.40 7.52 -5.80
N ALA A 52 -1.35 7.28 -4.49
CA ALA A 52 -2.41 6.57 -3.77
C ALA A 52 -3.72 7.37 -3.76
N GLU A 53 -3.65 8.69 -3.56
CA GLU A 53 -4.79 9.59 -3.62
C GLU A 53 -5.37 9.68 -5.03
N GLU A 54 -4.53 9.90 -6.06
CA GLU A 54 -4.92 9.91 -7.48
C GLU A 54 -5.62 8.61 -7.91
N ALA A 55 -5.14 7.47 -7.39
CA ALA A 55 -5.73 6.16 -7.68
C ALA A 55 -6.99 5.86 -6.88
N GLY A 56 -7.34 6.67 -5.88
CA GLY A 56 -8.38 6.33 -4.91
C GLY A 56 -8.12 5.00 -4.19
N ALA A 57 -6.85 4.63 -4.03
CA ALA A 57 -6.46 3.31 -3.54
C ALA A 57 -6.58 3.24 -2.01
N GLY A 58 -7.20 2.17 -1.51
CA GLY A 58 -7.22 1.90 -0.07
C GLY A 58 -5.84 1.45 0.41
N VAL A 59 -5.13 2.31 1.14
CA VAL A 59 -3.80 2.01 1.70
C VAL A 59 -3.91 1.63 3.17
N THR A 60 -3.47 0.41 3.48
CA THR A 60 -3.36 -0.11 4.86
C THR A 60 -1.89 -0.30 5.23
N VAL A 61 -1.55 0.06 6.46
CA VAL A 61 -0.19 0.02 7.01
C VAL A 61 -0.19 -0.99 8.16
N CYS A 62 0.75 -1.93 8.15
CA CYS A 62 0.93 -2.84 9.26
C CYS A 62 1.41 -2.08 10.51
N GLU A 63 0.56 -1.99 11.54
CA GLU A 63 0.85 -1.23 12.77
C GLU A 63 2.13 -1.73 13.46
N HIS A 64 2.30 -3.05 13.54
CA HIS A 64 3.48 -3.66 14.16
C HIS A 64 4.77 -3.31 13.40
N SER A 65 4.72 -3.26 12.06
CA SER A 65 5.88 -2.87 11.25
C SER A 65 6.18 -1.38 11.42
N TRP A 66 5.15 -0.53 11.43
CA TRP A 66 5.29 0.91 11.66
C TRP A 66 5.97 1.22 13.00
N GLU A 67 5.52 0.58 14.07
CA GLU A 67 6.11 0.68 15.41
C GLU A 67 7.55 0.16 15.43
N ARG A 68 7.81 -1.01 14.83
CA ARG A 68 9.14 -1.63 14.75
C ARG A 68 10.16 -0.69 14.10
N PHE A 69 9.79 0.03 13.06
CA PHE A 69 10.66 0.98 12.36
C PHE A 69 10.63 2.40 12.96
N LYS A 70 9.85 2.64 14.02
CA LYS A 70 9.80 3.92 14.77
C LYS A 70 9.53 5.13 13.87
N LEU A 71 8.55 5.01 12.97
CA LEU A 71 8.24 6.04 11.96
C LEU A 71 7.41 7.21 12.48
N GLY A 72 7.24 7.32 13.81
CA GLY A 72 6.50 8.38 14.46
C GLY A 72 5.00 8.10 14.57
N GLU A 73 4.22 9.17 14.75
CA GLU A 73 2.77 9.07 14.86
C GLU A 73 2.13 8.61 13.53
N PRO A 74 1.02 7.84 13.59
CA PRO A 74 0.24 7.48 12.42
C PRO A 74 -0.14 8.70 11.56
N LEU A 75 0.17 8.63 10.27
CA LEU A 75 -0.26 9.65 9.31
C LEU A 75 -1.78 9.59 9.09
N PRO A 76 -2.49 10.74 9.09
CA PRO A 76 -3.93 10.79 8.86
C PRO A 76 -4.28 10.33 7.44
N GLY A 77 -5.47 9.74 7.28
CA GLY A 77 -5.96 9.26 5.99
C GLY A 77 -5.55 7.82 5.64
N TYR A 78 -4.75 7.16 6.48
CA TYR A 78 -4.31 5.77 6.30
C TYR A 78 -4.84 4.88 7.41
N GLN A 79 -5.14 3.62 7.06
CA GLN A 79 -5.54 2.63 8.05
C GLN A 79 -4.29 1.93 8.61
N TYR A 80 -4.10 1.99 9.92
CA TYR A 80 -3.08 1.20 10.63
C TYR A 80 -3.75 -0.05 11.20
N ALA A 81 -3.25 -1.22 10.83
CA ALA A 81 -3.94 -2.47 11.14
C ALA A 81 -3.01 -3.68 11.19
N SER A 82 -3.60 -4.83 11.50
CA SER A 82 -2.91 -6.10 11.62
C SER A 82 -2.76 -6.84 10.28
N GLN A 83 -2.08 -7.98 10.31
CA GLN A 83 -2.00 -8.90 9.16
C GLN A 83 -3.37 -9.49 8.75
N TYR A 84 -4.41 -9.37 9.58
CA TYR A 84 -5.76 -9.73 9.16
C TYR A 84 -6.23 -8.93 7.95
N GLN A 85 -5.93 -7.64 7.89
CA GLN A 85 -6.28 -6.78 6.77
C GLN A 85 -5.51 -7.14 5.50
N ASN A 86 -4.25 -7.59 5.64
CA ASN A 86 -3.52 -8.19 4.53
C ASN A 86 -4.26 -9.42 3.98
N ALA A 87 -4.66 -10.34 4.85
CA ALA A 87 -5.41 -11.53 4.44
C ALA A 87 -6.75 -11.20 3.76
N LEU A 88 -7.46 -10.16 4.22
CA LEU A 88 -8.67 -9.67 3.56
C LEU A 88 -8.39 -9.12 2.16
N MET A 89 -7.33 -8.31 2.00
CA MET A 89 -6.93 -7.77 0.69
C MET A 89 -6.53 -8.91 -0.27
N MET A 90 -5.79 -9.90 0.22
CA MET A 90 -5.43 -11.10 -0.55
C MET A 90 -6.65 -11.87 -1.05
N GLY A 91 -7.71 -11.98 -0.24
CA GLY A 91 -8.96 -12.65 -0.64
C GLY A 91 -9.86 -11.80 -1.54
N TRP A 92 -9.72 -10.48 -1.51
CA TRP A 92 -10.50 -9.54 -2.31
C TRP A 92 -9.92 -9.34 -3.72
N ALA A 93 -8.59 -9.38 -3.86
CA ALA A 93 -7.90 -9.10 -5.12
C ALA A 93 -7.98 -10.29 -6.11
N GLU A 94 -8.11 -9.98 -7.41
CA GLU A 94 -8.01 -10.98 -8.49
C GLU A 94 -6.55 -11.34 -8.79
N LYS A 95 -5.65 -10.37 -8.56
CA LYS A 95 -4.20 -10.51 -8.70
C LYS A 95 -3.52 -9.71 -7.61
N VAL A 96 -2.44 -10.27 -7.08
CA VAL A 96 -1.59 -9.60 -6.10
C VAL A 96 -0.20 -9.44 -6.66
N LEU A 97 0.29 -8.21 -6.63
CA LEU A 97 1.66 -7.85 -6.95
C LEU A 97 2.40 -7.67 -5.62
N VAL A 98 3.50 -8.38 -5.46
CA VAL A 98 4.32 -8.33 -4.24
C VAL A 98 5.62 -7.61 -4.58
N LEU A 99 5.93 -6.58 -3.81
CA LEU A 99 7.17 -5.81 -3.86
C LEU A 99 8.01 -6.08 -2.62
#